data_AF-A0A9E5KMI0-F1
#
_entry.id   AF-A0A9E5KMI0-F1
#
_cell.length_a   1.000
_cell.length_b   1.000
_cell.length_c   1.000
_cell.angle_alpha   90.00
_cell.angle_beta   90.00
_cell.angle_gamma   90.00
#
_symmetry.space_group_name_H-M   'P 1'
#
loop_
_entity.id
_entity.type
_entity.pdbx_description
1 polymer ?
#
loop_
_entity_poly.entity_id
_entity_poly.type
_entity_poly.pdbx_seq_one_letter_code
_entity_poly.pdbx_strand_id
1 'polypeptide(L)'
;AGSTHERAPRTLECIMHELERFEQGITADEFRDALVGAKAGLIMSGESSSARAATIASQLWRLGEAMDLAQSAAEFDRLTLAGVNEYIARDMGAAWRAGRTQVTVAPRLVG
;
A
#
# COMPACT_ATOMS: atom_id res chain seq x y z
N ALA A 1 -9.60 1.32 8.80
CA ALA A 1 -10.77 1.13 7.91
C ALA A 1 -12.01 1.73 8.56
N GLY A 2 -12.87 2.40 7.78
CA GLY A 2 -14.17 2.88 8.27
C GLY A 2 -15.21 1.76 8.25
N SER A 3 -15.97 1.59 9.33
CA SER A 3 -17.03 0.57 9.46
C SER A 3 -18.09 1.07 10.43
N THR A 4 -19.23 0.39 10.50
CA THR A 4 -20.21 0.67 11.56
C THR A 4 -19.65 0.24 12.91
N HIS A 5 -20.11 0.86 14.00
CA HIS A 5 -19.63 0.56 15.36
C HIS A 5 -19.68 -0.94 15.68
N GLU A 6 -20.81 -1.59 15.40
CA GLU A 6 -21.03 -3.03 15.63
C GLU A 6 -20.10 -3.93 14.82
N ARG A 7 -19.68 -3.47 13.63
CA ARG A 7 -18.81 -4.24 12.73
C ARG A 7 -17.33 -3.98 12.96
N ALA A 8 -16.97 -2.94 13.72
CA ALA A 8 -15.57 -2.57 13.94
C ALA A 8 -14.70 -3.75 14.45
N PRO A 9 -15.14 -4.60 15.41
CA PRO A 9 -14.37 -5.78 15.82
C PRO A 9 -14.14 -6.75 14.66
N ARG A 10 -15.20 -7.10 13.92
CA ARG A 10 -15.12 -7.99 12.76
C ARG A 10 -14.23 -7.41 11.65
N THR A 11 -14.29 -6.10 11.43
CA THR A 11 -13.43 -5.41 10.45
C THR A 11 -11.96 -5.53 10.85
N LEU A 12 -11.64 -5.35 12.14
CA LEU A 12 -10.28 -5.54 12.64
C LEU A 12 -9.82 -7.00 12.48
N GLU A 13 -10.66 -7.98 12.85
CA GLU A 13 -10.36 -9.41 12.68
C GLU A 13 -10.05 -9.75 11.23
N CYS A 14 -10.86 -9.26 10.29
CA CYS A 14 -10.64 -9.46 8.86
C CYS A 14 -9.31 -8.87 8.40
N ILE A 15 -8.99 -7.64 8.83
CA ILE A 15 -7.70 -7.00 8.50
C ILE A 15 -6.54 -7.84 9.05
N MET A 16 -6.64 -8.30 10.30
CA MET A 16 -5.59 -9.13 10.91
C MET A 16 -5.41 -10.46 10.18
N HIS A 17 -6.51 -11.09 9.75
CA HIS A 17 -6.48 -12.31 8.96
C HIS A 17 -5.81 -12.11 7.60
N GLU A 18 -6.16 -11.04 6.87
CA GLU A 18 -5.53 -10.75 5.58
C GLU A 18 -4.04 -10.40 5.73
N LEU A 19 -3.65 -9.73 6.83
CA LEU A 19 -2.23 -9.50 7.12
C LEU A 19 -1.48 -10.81 7.36
N GLU A 20 -2.05 -11.75 8.12
CA GLU A 20 -1.45 -13.08 8.33
C GLU A 20 -1.34 -13.89 7.02
N ARG A 21 -2.35 -13.80 6.15
CA ARG A 21 -2.31 -14.40 4.83
C ARG A 21 -1.22 -13.76 3.96
N PHE A 22 -1.11 -12.43 3.99
CA PHE A 22 -0.11 -11.67 3.23
C PHE A 22 1.32 -12.03 3.64
N GLU A 23 1.58 -12.37 4.91
CA GLU A 23 2.90 -12.85 5.38
C GLU A 23 3.38 -14.09 4.60
N GLN A 24 2.47 -14.86 3.99
CA GLN A 24 2.79 -16.04 3.17
C GLN A 24 3.06 -15.71 1.70
N GLY A 25 3.03 -14.42 1.33
CA GLY A 25 3.18 -13.94 -0.04
C GLY A 25 1.84 -13.72 -0.75
N ILE A 26 1.94 -13.15 -1.94
CA ILE A 26 0.79 -12.85 -2.82
C ILE A 26 0.76 -13.79 -4.03
N THR A 27 -0.42 -13.92 -4.62
CA THR A 27 -0.64 -14.69 -5.84
C THR A 27 -0.28 -13.91 -7.10
N ALA A 28 -0.16 -14.61 -8.24
CA ALA A 28 0.09 -13.98 -9.54
C ALA A 28 -1.04 -13.03 -9.97
N ASP A 29 -2.30 -13.37 -9.66
CA ASP A 29 -3.45 -12.53 -9.96
C ASP A 29 -3.44 -11.25 -9.13
N GLU A 30 -3.19 -11.36 -7.82
CA GLU A 30 -3.07 -10.19 -6.92
C GLU A 30 -1.92 -9.28 -7.34
N PHE A 31 -0.77 -9.85 -7.73
CA PHE A 31 0.36 -9.08 -8.23
C PHE A 31 0.02 -8.33 -9.52
N ARG A 32 -0.61 -9.00 -10.49
CA ARG A 32 -1.03 -8.37 -11.75
C ARG A 32 -2.01 -7.23 -11.48
N ASP A 33 -3.02 -7.48 -10.67
CA ASP A 33 -4.09 -6.51 -10.42
C ASP A 33 -3.55 -5.30 -9.63
N ALA A 34 -2.63 -5.52 -8.69
CA ALA A 34 -1.91 -4.46 -7.99
C ALA A 34 -1.04 -3.61 -8.94
N LEU A 35 -0.31 -4.24 -9.88
CA LEU A 35 0.47 -3.52 -10.88
C LEU A 35 -0.41 -2.67 -11.81
N VAL A 36 -1.55 -3.21 -12.26
CA VAL A 36 -2.51 -2.46 -13.09
C VAL A 36 -3.05 -1.25 -12.33
N GLY A 37 -3.47 -1.45 -11.08
CA GLY A 37 -3.97 -0.37 -10.23
C GLY A 37 -2.92 0.71 -9.97
N ALA A 38 -1.68 0.32 -9.67
CA ALA A 38 -0.57 1.26 -9.44
C ALA A 38 -0.28 2.13 -10.67
N LYS A 39 -0.24 1.52 -11.87
CA LYS A 39 -0.01 2.26 -13.12
C LYS A 39 -1.18 3.19 -13.48
N ALA A 40 -2.42 2.74 -13.27
CA ALA A 40 -3.59 3.59 -13.47
C ALA A 40 -3.55 4.82 -12.53
N GLY A 41 -3.22 4.60 -11.26
CA GLY A 41 -3.04 5.68 -10.28
C GLY A 41 -1.93 6.66 -10.65
N LEU A 42 -0.80 6.17 -11.17
CA LEU A 42 0.29 7.02 -11.65
C LEU A 42 -0.18 7.95 -12.77
N ILE A 43 -0.89 7.41 -13.76
CA ILE A 43 -1.43 8.20 -14.88
C ILE A 43 -2.40 9.27 -14.37
N MET A 44 -3.38 8.89 -13.55
CA MET A 44 -4.37 9.81 -12.99
C MET A 44 -3.73 10.92 -12.14
N SER A 45 -2.71 10.58 -11.34
CA SER A 45 -1.97 11.58 -10.56
C SER A 45 -1.21 12.59 -11.42
N GLY A 46 -0.89 12.22 -12.66
CA GLY A 46 -0.20 13.06 -13.65
C GLY A 46 -1.11 14.10 -14.32
N GLU A 47 -2.43 13.99 -14.19
CA GLU A 47 -3.38 14.91 -14.84
C GLU A 47 -3.50 16.27 -14.10
N SER A 48 -3.00 16.35 -12.86
CA SER A 48 -2.99 17.58 -12.07
C SER A 48 -1.56 18.14 -11.94
N SER A 49 -1.37 19.39 -12.39
CA SER A 49 -0.09 20.09 -12.26
C SER A 49 0.37 20.24 -10.81
N SER A 50 -0.57 20.41 -9.86
CA SER A 50 -0.24 20.54 -8.44
C SER A 50 0.19 19.20 -7.83
N ALA A 51 -0.50 18.10 -8.18
CA ALA A 51 -0.09 16.76 -7.80
C ALA A 51 1.29 16.40 -8.37
N ARG A 52 1.53 16.78 -9.63
CA ARG A 52 2.81 16.58 -10.30
C ARG A 52 3.95 17.35 -9.62
N ALA A 53 3.73 18.61 -9.27
CA ALA A 53 4.71 19.42 -8.57
C ALA A 53 5.06 18.85 -7.18
N ALA A 54 4.06 18.36 -6.43
CA ALA A 54 4.28 17.71 -5.14
C ALA A 54 5.13 16.44 -5.26
N THR A 55 4.87 15.61 -6.27
CA THR A 55 5.67 14.41 -6.55
C THR A 55 7.12 14.76 -6.87
N ILE A 56 7.35 15.74 -7.75
CA ILE A 56 8.70 16.19 -8.13
C ILE A 56 9.46 16.71 -6.91
N ALA A 57 8.83 17.57 -6.09
CA ALA A 57 9.45 18.10 -4.88
C ALA A 57 9.83 16.98 -3.90
N SER A 58 8.95 16.00 -3.70
CA SER A 58 9.21 14.83 -2.85
C SER A 58 10.37 13.97 -3.38
N GLN A 59 10.44 13.76 -4.70
CA GLN A 59 11.52 13.00 -5.34
C GLN A 59 12.87 13.72 -5.21
N LEU A 60 12.93 15.02 -5.50
CA LEU A 60 14.15 15.81 -5.30
C LEU A 60 14.62 15.77 -3.84
N TRP A 61 13.70 15.82 -2.88
CA TRP A 61 14.04 15.75 -1.46
C TRP A 61 14.54 14.36 -1.02
N ARG A 62 13.89 13.29 -1.48
CA ARG A 62 14.16 11.92 -1.02
C ARG A 62 15.25 11.19 -1.79
N LEU A 63 15.34 11.45 -3.10
CA LEU A 63 16.20 10.74 -4.06
C LEU A 63 17.28 11.64 -4.65
N GLY A 64 17.17 12.96 -4.50
CA GLY A 64 18.09 13.93 -5.09
C GLY A 64 17.81 14.25 -6.57
N GLU A 65 16.91 13.51 -7.21
CA GLU A 65 16.53 13.66 -8.61
C GLU A 65 15.03 13.44 -8.80
N ALA A 66 14.47 14.04 -9.85
CA ALA A 66 13.06 13.87 -10.22
C ALA A 66 12.94 12.95 -11.44
N MET A 67 11.94 12.07 -11.41
CA MET A 67 11.62 11.18 -12.52
C MET A 67 10.47 11.73 -13.35
N ASP A 68 10.55 11.58 -14.67
CA ASP A 68 9.40 11.75 -15.54
C ASP A 68 8.35 10.63 -15.34
N LEU A 69 7.19 10.76 -15.99
CA LEU A 69 6.12 9.75 -15.89
C LEU A 69 6.54 8.40 -16.47
N ALA A 70 7.32 8.38 -17.54
CA ALA A 70 7.74 7.16 -18.22
C ALA A 70 8.76 6.39 -17.37
N GLN A 71 9.72 7.09 -16.77
CA GLN A 71 10.66 6.55 -15.80
C GLN A 71 9.93 5.95 -14.60
N SER A 72 8.97 6.70 -14.05
CA SER A 72 8.14 6.22 -12.93
C SER A 72 7.32 4.98 -13.29
N ALA A 73 6.80 4.90 -14.51
CA ALA A 73 6.07 3.72 -15.00
C ALA A 73 7.01 2.51 -15.18
N ALA A 74 8.21 2.75 -15.71
CA ALA A 74 9.23 1.72 -15.91
C ALA A 74 9.72 1.10 -14.60
N GLU A 75 9.68 1.82 -13.47
CA GLU A 75 9.94 1.22 -12.15
C GLU A 75 8.96 0.08 -11.83
N PHE A 76 7.66 0.29 -12.11
CA PHE A 76 6.65 -0.75 -11.90
C PHE A 76 6.84 -1.94 -12.85
N ASP A 77 7.34 -1.72 -14.06
CA ASP A 77 7.65 -2.81 -15.02
C ASP A 77 8.79 -3.72 -14.56
N ARG A 78 9.68 -3.23 -13.68
CA ARG A 78 10.79 -4.03 -13.16
C ARG A 78 10.42 -4.89 -11.96
N LEU A 79 9.25 -4.68 -11.37
CA LEU A 79 8.77 -5.50 -10.28
C LEU A 79 8.45 -6.91 -10.79
N THR A 80 8.78 -7.91 -9.98
CA THR A 80 8.45 -9.31 -10.26
C THR A 80 7.72 -9.92 -9.08
N LEU A 81 6.84 -10.88 -9.35
CA LEU A 81 6.13 -11.62 -8.29
C LEU A 81 7.11 -12.27 -7.32
N ALA A 82 8.18 -12.89 -7.84
CA ALA A 82 9.22 -13.51 -7.04
C ALA A 82 9.92 -12.49 -6.13
N GLY A 83 10.36 -11.35 -6.67
CA GLY A 83 11.03 -10.32 -5.87
C GLY A 83 10.12 -9.71 -4.80
N VAL A 84 8.83 -9.54 -5.08
CA VAL A 84 7.85 -9.08 -4.08
C VAL A 84 7.67 -10.13 -2.97
N ASN A 85 7.50 -11.40 -3.32
CA ASN A 85 7.35 -12.46 -2.33
C ASN A 85 8.63 -12.70 -1.50
N GLU A 86 9.81 -12.56 -2.10
CA GLU A 86 11.09 -12.57 -1.39
C GLU A 86 11.20 -11.41 -0.39
N TYR A 87 10.79 -10.21 -0.79
CA TYR A 87 10.74 -9.05 0.10
C TYR A 87 9.77 -9.29 1.27
N ILE A 88 8.57 -9.81 1.00
CA ILE A 88 7.58 -10.13 2.03
C ILE A 88 8.15 -11.13 3.03
N ALA A 89 8.74 -12.22 2.54
CA ALA A 89 9.31 -13.27 3.38
C ALA A 89 10.47 -12.76 4.26
N ARG A 90 11.24 -11.79 3.76
CA ARG A 90 12.38 -11.21 4.50
C ARG A 90 11.94 -10.19 5.55
N ASP A 91 11.04 -9.27 5.19
CA ASP A 91 10.81 -8.04 5.95
C ASP A 91 9.40 -7.94 6.57
N MET A 92 8.43 -8.73 6.11
CA MET A 92 7.01 -8.57 6.44
C MET A 92 6.39 -9.84 7.06
N GLY A 93 7.10 -10.48 7.99
CA GLY A 93 6.59 -11.62 8.77
C GLY A 93 5.90 -11.23 10.09
N ALA A 94 5.66 -12.22 10.95
CA ALA A 94 4.95 -12.03 12.22
C ALA A 94 5.53 -10.92 13.13
N ALA A 95 6.85 -10.71 13.11
CA ALA A 95 7.50 -9.63 13.86
C ALA A 95 7.10 -8.24 13.36
N TRP A 96 7.02 -8.06 12.03
CA TRP A 96 6.55 -6.82 11.41
C TRP A 96 5.10 -6.54 11.78
N ARG A 97 4.22 -7.55 11.70
CA ARG A 97 2.81 -7.41 12.13
C ARG A 97 2.65 -7.18 13.63
N ALA A 98 3.51 -7.76 14.46
CA ALA A 98 3.53 -7.51 15.90
C ALA A 98 3.95 -6.07 16.23
N GLY A 99 4.79 -5.44 15.40
CA GLY A 99 5.19 -4.04 15.51
C GLY A 99 4.10 -3.02 15.14
N ARG A 100 2.87 -3.46 14.83
CA ARG A 100 1.76 -2.56 14.47
C ARG A 100 1.33 -1.68 15.64
N THR A 101 0.93 -0.46 15.30
CA THR A 101 0.18 0.42 16.22
C THR A 101 -1.29 0.39 15.84
N GLN A 102 -2.17 0.02 16.79
CA GLN A 102 -3.60 -0.03 16.57
C GLN A 102 -4.31 1.14 17.29
N VAL A 103 -5.12 1.88 16.55
CA VAL A 103 -5.92 2.99 17.07
C VAL A 103 -7.38 2.77 16.70
N THR A 104 -8.27 2.79 17.69
CA THR A 104 -9.72 2.67 17.50
C THR A 104 -10.39 3.95 18.00
N VAL A 105 -11.26 4.53 17.20
CA VAL A 105 -12.08 5.69 17.55
C VAL A 105 -13.54 5.31 17.40
N ALA A 106 -14.34 5.53 18.43
CA ALA A 106 -15.77 5.25 18.43
C ALA A 106 -16.54 6.45 19.01
N PRO A 107 -17.79 6.69 18.57
CA PRO A 107 -18.64 7.70 19.19
C PRO A 107 -18.89 7.35 20.66
N ARG A 108 -19.02 8.39 21.49
CA ARG A 108 -19.37 8.21 22.91
C ARG A 108 -20.78 7.64 23.00
N LEU A 109 -20.94 6.50 23.66
CA LEU A 109 -22.25 5.97 24.02
C LEU A 109 -22.85 6.91 25.08
N VAL A 110 -23.93 7.61 24.74
CA VAL A 110 -24.72 8.37 25.70
C VAL A 110 -25.77 7.40 26.25
N GLY A 111 -25.67 7.09 27.54
CA GLY A 111 -26.71 6.39 28.30
C GLY A 111 -27.74 7.38 28.83
#